data_AF-K0TCC6-F1
#
_entry.id   AF-K0TCC6-F1
#
_cell.length_a   1.000
_cell.length_b   1.000
_cell.length_c   1.000
_cell.angle_alpha   90.00
_cell.angle_beta   90.00
_cell.angle_gamma   90.00
#
_symmetry.space_group_name_H-M   'P 1'
#
loop_
_entity.id
_entity.type
_entity.pdbx_description
1 polymer ?
#
loop_
_entity_poly.entity_id
_entity_poly.type
_entity_poly.pdbx_seq_one_letter_code
_entity_poly.pdbx_strand_id
1 'polypeptide(L)'
;MITSLRFAPASATRINRSLTRLARSDSIGIHSVESRAQKPLRSAMRRTINVAVLVSALAVLVSVLAVVASLNVFFNGALPATADVTGVTPAEIEPTGSRRRRLTANGSQDDVDGWFQDVPYLANLAKKSPSGASKPFRVLFVITSLVEFDKGTRGTEHGYDRLQNIMLPPLVDGVKSMTDRGWEVDLYLVLGFKELLPERRKLIQAALPDGVGLEVWDNAIPFHYAKTYNKRPQPGMSLSAADHALSRQHRFVLRDKLQYYDFFCAFEDDIKITADHVVNFLELSNDIYNLHRTALSSVDRQAHVVEESPSRPDRHQPNDKSPVGNDVVDDPLSAEFVKRLFPGLLRVEVLDRKEGDHPLRNGRLERHQFKSEVPPSPDAYSNGHSLLRPVCCEEAEPARGRMTANPIIEEVVLWETNIQASGVRNLPEIGWVHAMPVEDRADVGSYWSGYPSVFGEKNVKRPRRVDATLGQQAGFMATRKQVEYFHTTACPGGFLPPYDDQTQWKGDSLQRHSVEFWSGGFQLFGQCFLNRIVPLDPRRFERQLLYHVSNNKQRSAPAKKFIRVGDFYGQLMRVKEKAEDLLKQSVR
;
A
#
# COMPACT_ATOMS: atom_id res chain seq x y z
N MET A 1 58.80 -24.28 15.36
CA MET A 1 58.32 -25.56 14.78
C MET A 1 57.66 -26.37 15.89
N ILE A 2 56.34 -26.28 16.04
CA ILE A 2 55.60 -26.89 17.16
C ILE A 2 54.26 -27.45 16.64
N THR A 3 54.00 -28.73 16.99
CA THR A 3 52.76 -29.53 16.94
C THR A 3 51.80 -29.41 15.74
N SER A 4 51.75 -30.50 14.96
CA SER A 4 50.50 -31.01 14.39
C SER A 4 49.98 -32.14 15.29
N LEU A 5 48.71 -32.07 15.71
CA LEU A 5 48.03 -33.14 16.45
C LEU A 5 46.89 -33.68 15.60
N ARG A 6 46.99 -34.95 15.20
CA ARG A 6 45.88 -35.73 14.63
C ARG A 6 45.29 -36.60 15.73
N PHE A 7 43.96 -36.64 15.83
CA PHE A 7 43.25 -37.72 16.50
C PHE A 7 42.20 -38.32 15.55
N ALA A 8 42.13 -39.65 15.51
CA ALA A 8 41.15 -40.40 14.73
C ALA A 8 39.84 -40.56 15.53
N PRO A 9 38.68 -40.73 14.85
CA PRO A 9 37.42 -40.98 15.54
C PRO A 9 37.32 -42.43 16.04
N ALA A 10 36.83 -42.59 17.26
CA ALA A 10 36.54 -43.90 17.85
C ALA A 10 35.19 -44.46 17.38
N SER A 11 35.15 -45.76 17.12
CA SER A 11 33.92 -46.53 16.92
C SER A 11 33.60 -47.35 18.17
N ALA A 12 32.30 -47.51 18.50
CA ALA A 12 31.67 -48.80 18.88
C ALA A 12 30.26 -48.65 19.51
N THR A 13 29.31 -49.50 19.05
CA THR A 13 28.16 -50.07 19.80
C THR A 13 27.09 -49.09 20.36
N ARG A 14 25.80 -49.39 20.62
CA ARG A 14 24.86 -50.56 20.63
C ARG A 14 23.41 -49.93 20.63
N ILE A 15 22.24 -50.57 20.50
CA ILE A 15 21.80 -51.98 20.44
C ILE A 15 20.47 -52.13 19.62
N ASN A 16 20.05 -53.39 19.42
CA ASN A 16 18.80 -53.92 18.83
C ASN A 16 17.46 -53.49 19.46
N ARG A 17 16.37 -53.34 18.67
CA ARG A 17 15.15 -54.22 18.72
C ARG A 17 13.98 -53.85 17.78
N SER A 18 13.68 -54.79 16.85
CA SER A 18 12.34 -55.29 16.41
C SER A 18 11.14 -54.36 16.11
N LEU A 19 10.54 -54.50 14.90
CA LEU A 19 9.22 -55.17 14.73
C LEU A 19 8.79 -55.42 13.25
N THR A 20 8.50 -56.69 12.95
CA THR A 20 7.51 -57.29 11.99
C THR A 20 7.24 -56.77 10.56
N ARG A 21 7.51 -57.67 9.60
CA ARG A 21 6.70 -58.21 8.47
C ARG A 21 5.86 -57.25 7.59
N LEU A 22 6.09 -57.17 6.28
CA LEU A 22 5.77 -58.16 5.21
C LEU A 22 4.29 -58.50 5.01
N ALA A 23 3.68 -57.91 3.97
CA ALA A 23 2.73 -58.57 3.07
C ALA A 23 2.72 -57.86 1.69
N ARG A 24 2.85 -58.62 0.60
CA ARG A 24 2.51 -58.20 -0.78
C ARG A 24 1.08 -58.64 -1.08
N SER A 25 0.37 -57.89 -1.92
CA SER A 25 -0.52 -58.47 -2.94
C SER A 25 -0.94 -57.42 -3.97
N ASP A 26 -0.74 -57.74 -5.24
CA ASP A 26 -1.46 -57.10 -6.35
C ASP A 26 -2.97 -57.36 -6.23
N SER A 27 -3.82 -56.45 -6.73
CA SER A 27 -4.87 -56.79 -7.72
C SER A 27 -5.94 -55.69 -7.91
N ILE A 28 -6.27 -55.47 -9.19
CA ILE A 28 -7.61 -55.31 -9.77
C ILE A 28 -8.49 -54.13 -9.29
N GLY A 29 -8.86 -53.27 -10.25
CA GLY A 29 -9.87 -52.23 -10.05
C GLY A 29 -11.29 -52.78 -9.96
N ILE A 30 -12.11 -52.18 -9.09
CA ILE A 30 -13.54 -52.49 -8.94
C ILE A 30 -14.33 -51.18 -9.05
N HIS A 31 -15.30 -51.13 -9.96
CA HIS A 31 -16.27 -50.03 -10.04
C HIS A 31 -17.17 -50.02 -8.80
N SER A 32 -17.14 -48.90 -8.06
CA SER A 32 -18.11 -48.66 -6.97
C SER A 32 -19.48 -48.32 -7.55
N VAL A 33 -20.46 -49.21 -7.33
CA VAL A 33 -21.87 -48.94 -7.60
C VAL A 33 -22.49 -48.28 -6.37
N GLU A 34 -22.72 -46.97 -6.42
CA GLU A 34 -23.46 -46.26 -5.35
C GLU A 34 -24.90 -46.79 -5.25
N SER A 35 -25.24 -47.37 -4.09
CA SER A 35 -26.59 -47.88 -3.86
C SER A 35 -27.60 -46.73 -3.71
N ARG A 36 -28.74 -46.82 -4.42
CA ARG A 36 -29.79 -45.78 -4.46
C ARG A 36 -30.51 -45.53 -3.12
N ALA A 37 -30.18 -46.25 -2.05
CA ALA A 37 -30.95 -46.27 -0.79
C ALA A 37 -30.63 -45.12 0.21
N GLN A 38 -29.50 -44.41 0.08
CA GLN A 38 -29.10 -43.41 1.11
C GLN A 38 -29.58 -41.96 0.86
N LYS A 39 -30.16 -41.64 -0.30
CA LYS A 39 -30.64 -40.27 -0.61
C LYS A 39 -31.83 -39.78 0.25
N PRO A 40 -32.85 -40.57 0.63
CA PRO A 40 -34.00 -40.02 1.38
C PRO A 40 -33.65 -39.59 2.81
N LEU A 41 -32.77 -40.29 3.51
CA LEU A 41 -32.40 -39.95 4.91
C LEU A 41 -31.74 -38.56 5.02
N ARG A 42 -30.82 -38.23 4.10
CA ARG A 42 -30.12 -36.93 4.09
C ARG A 42 -31.05 -35.76 3.76
N SER A 43 -32.14 -36.00 3.03
CA SER A 43 -33.18 -34.99 2.75
C SER A 43 -34.02 -34.69 4.00
N ALA A 44 -34.47 -35.73 4.71
CA ALA A 44 -35.23 -35.58 5.94
C ALA A 44 -34.42 -34.82 7.01
N MET A 45 -33.17 -35.22 7.25
CA MET A 45 -32.31 -34.60 8.27
C MET A 45 -32.03 -33.11 7.99
N ARG A 46 -31.86 -32.71 6.72
CA ARG A 46 -31.71 -31.29 6.35
C ARG A 46 -32.98 -30.48 6.61
N ARG A 47 -34.18 -31.05 6.41
CA ARG A 47 -35.44 -30.35 6.74
C ARG A 47 -35.57 -30.12 8.24
N THR A 48 -35.25 -31.12 9.07
CA THR A 48 -35.31 -30.98 10.54
C THR A 48 -34.34 -29.92 11.06
N ILE A 49 -33.10 -29.89 10.54
CA ILE A 49 -32.10 -28.87 10.91
C ILE A 49 -32.58 -27.46 10.52
N ASN A 50 -33.11 -27.28 9.31
CA ASN A 50 -33.60 -25.97 8.86
C ASN A 50 -34.79 -25.47 9.69
N VAL A 51 -35.71 -26.35 10.11
CA VAL A 51 -36.82 -26.00 11.00
C VAL A 51 -36.31 -25.60 12.38
N ALA A 52 -35.36 -26.34 12.96
CA ALA A 52 -34.77 -26.00 14.26
C ALA A 52 -34.09 -24.62 14.24
N VAL A 53 -33.31 -24.32 13.19
CA VAL A 53 -32.67 -23.00 13.01
C VAL A 53 -33.71 -21.88 12.89
N LEU A 54 -34.81 -22.10 12.16
CA LEU A 54 -35.88 -21.12 12.01
C LEU A 54 -36.60 -20.84 13.34
N VAL A 55 -36.87 -21.88 14.13
CA VAL A 55 -37.49 -21.75 15.46
C VAL A 55 -36.58 -21.00 16.43
N SER A 56 -35.28 -21.31 16.44
CA SER A 56 -34.31 -20.56 17.26
C SER A 56 -34.21 -19.08 16.85
N ALA A 57 -34.23 -18.78 15.55
CA ALA A 57 -34.24 -17.40 15.07
C ALA A 57 -35.51 -16.64 15.48
N LEU A 58 -36.69 -17.28 15.42
CA LEU A 58 -37.94 -16.70 15.88
C LEU A 58 -37.92 -16.40 17.40
N ALA A 59 -37.40 -17.33 18.20
CA ALA A 59 -37.30 -17.17 19.65
C ALA A 59 -36.44 -15.94 20.03
N VAL A 60 -35.28 -15.77 19.38
CA VAL A 60 -34.42 -14.59 19.57
C VAL A 60 -35.14 -13.30 19.19
N LEU A 61 -35.88 -13.30 18.06
CA LEU A 61 -36.64 -12.12 17.62
C LEU A 61 -37.73 -11.72 18.63
N VAL A 62 -38.46 -12.70 19.18
CA VAL A 62 -39.47 -12.47 20.23
C VAL A 62 -38.83 -11.92 21.51
N SER A 63 -37.68 -12.45 21.94
CA SER A 63 -36.95 -11.90 23.10
C SER A 63 -36.49 -10.46 22.89
N VAL A 64 -36.01 -10.11 21.69
CA VAL A 64 -35.62 -8.72 21.36
C VAL A 64 -36.83 -7.79 21.38
N LEU A 65 -37.96 -8.20 20.80
CA LEU A 65 -39.20 -7.41 20.81
C LEU A 65 -39.75 -7.20 22.23
N ALA A 66 -39.65 -8.21 23.11
CA ALA A 66 -40.01 -8.07 24.51
C ALA A 66 -39.16 -7.03 25.23
N VAL A 67 -37.83 -7.04 25.04
CA VAL A 67 -36.92 -6.03 25.62
C VAL A 67 -37.24 -4.62 25.12
N VAL A 68 -37.50 -4.45 23.83
CA VAL A 68 -37.89 -3.14 23.25
C VAL A 68 -39.23 -2.66 23.82
N ALA A 69 -40.20 -3.54 24.00
CA ALA A 69 -41.47 -3.21 24.65
C ALA A 69 -41.27 -2.77 26.12
N SER A 70 -40.46 -3.50 26.89
CA SER A 70 -40.13 -3.13 28.28
C SER A 70 -39.42 -1.77 28.39
N LEU A 71 -38.54 -1.44 27.45
CA LEU A 71 -37.86 -0.13 27.41
C LEU A 71 -38.83 1.03 27.11
N ASN A 72 -39.78 0.85 26.19
CA ASN A 72 -40.79 1.87 25.88
C ASN A 72 -41.78 2.13 27.05
N VAL A 73 -41.97 1.17 27.96
CA VAL A 73 -42.75 1.39 29.19
C VAL A 73 -41.97 2.27 30.19
N PHE A 74 -40.64 2.14 30.24
CA PHE A 74 -39.80 2.89 31.19
C PHE A 74 -39.63 4.38 30.85
N PHE A 75 -39.73 4.78 29.57
CA PHE A 75 -39.48 6.16 29.14
C PHE A 75 -40.72 7.08 29.07
N ASN A 76 -41.92 6.56 29.36
CA ASN A 76 -43.16 7.35 29.37
C ASN A 76 -43.61 7.80 30.77
N GLY A 77 -42.73 7.72 31.78
CA GLY A 77 -42.96 8.27 33.11
C GLY A 77 -42.86 9.79 33.13
N ALA A 78 -43.98 10.48 33.32
CA ALA A 78 -44.02 11.94 33.41
C ALA A 78 -43.21 12.45 34.63
N LEU A 79 -42.29 13.39 34.39
CA LEU A 79 -41.58 14.10 35.45
C LEU A 79 -42.41 15.29 35.96
N PRO A 80 -42.51 15.51 37.29
CA PRO A 80 -43.23 16.64 37.85
C PRO A 80 -42.43 17.95 37.69
N ALA A 81 -43.15 19.06 37.49
CA ALA A 81 -42.55 20.39 37.48
C ALA A 81 -42.30 20.89 38.92
N THR A 82 -41.12 21.45 39.18
CA THR A 82 -40.82 22.15 40.45
C THR A 82 -39.99 23.41 40.23
N ALA A 83 -40.66 24.54 40.48
CA ALA A 83 -40.19 25.76 41.16
C ALA A 83 -38.92 26.52 40.71
N ASP A 84 -39.13 27.83 40.53
CA ASP A 84 -38.09 28.87 40.46
C ASP A 84 -37.13 28.85 41.65
N VAL A 85 -35.84 29.06 41.37
CA VAL A 85 -34.93 29.77 42.27
C VAL A 85 -34.14 30.79 41.45
N THR A 86 -34.24 32.05 41.85
CA THR A 86 -33.67 33.21 41.16
C THR A 86 -32.17 33.40 41.44
N GLY A 87 -31.43 33.85 40.42
CA GLY A 87 -30.39 34.87 40.60
C GLY A 87 -28.96 34.43 40.87
N VAL A 88 -28.24 33.99 39.82
CA VAL A 88 -26.83 34.36 39.59
C VAL A 88 -26.63 34.56 38.09
N THR A 89 -26.00 35.67 37.69
CA THR A 89 -25.60 35.93 36.29
C THR A 89 -24.10 35.66 36.10
N PRO A 90 -23.72 34.64 35.30
CA PRO A 90 -22.45 34.59 34.60
C PRO A 90 -22.61 35.09 33.16
N ALA A 91 -21.56 35.71 32.64
CA ALA A 91 -21.56 36.40 31.34
C ALA A 91 -21.98 35.52 30.15
N GLU A 92 -22.60 36.15 29.16
CA GLU A 92 -22.88 35.57 27.84
C GLU A 92 -21.58 35.08 27.19
N ILE A 93 -21.47 33.76 27.02
CA ILE A 93 -20.56 33.16 26.05
C ILE A 93 -21.44 32.62 24.93
N GLU A 94 -21.50 33.35 23.82
CA GLU A 94 -22.23 32.89 22.64
C GLU A 94 -21.72 31.51 22.19
N PRO A 95 -22.61 30.54 21.90
CA PRO A 95 -22.22 29.28 21.30
C PRO A 95 -21.86 29.51 19.83
N THR A 96 -20.62 29.92 19.57
CA THR A 96 -20.09 30.08 18.21
C THR A 96 -20.21 28.76 17.44
N GLY A 97 -21.21 28.69 16.56
CA GLY A 97 -21.49 27.51 15.77
C GLY A 97 -20.27 27.10 14.95
N SER A 98 -19.85 25.84 15.09
CA SER A 98 -18.71 25.24 14.39
C SER A 98 -18.97 25.10 12.88
N ARG A 99 -18.98 26.25 12.19
CA ARG A 99 -19.13 26.37 10.75
C ARG A 99 -17.80 26.01 10.12
N ARG A 100 -17.64 24.73 9.75
CA ARG A 100 -16.45 24.20 9.05
C ARG A 100 -15.97 25.18 7.97
N ARG A 101 -14.83 25.83 8.19
CA ARG A 101 -14.05 26.41 7.09
C ARG A 101 -13.55 25.27 6.20
N ARG A 102 -14.31 24.97 5.16
CA ARG A 102 -13.71 24.49 3.89
C ARG A 102 -12.70 25.55 3.43
N LEU A 103 -11.72 25.11 2.64
CA LEU A 103 -10.85 25.99 1.83
C LEU A 103 -11.70 27.15 1.29
N THR A 104 -11.41 28.36 1.77
CA THR A 104 -12.21 29.55 1.45
C THR A 104 -11.97 29.92 0.00
N ALA A 105 -13.05 30.13 -0.75
CA ALA A 105 -13.02 30.51 -2.17
C ALA A 105 -12.47 31.95 -2.42
N ASN A 106 -11.85 32.56 -1.41
CA ASN A 106 -11.13 33.81 -1.52
C ASN A 106 -9.65 33.47 -1.75
N GLY A 107 -9.30 33.17 -3.00
CA GLY A 107 -7.90 33.11 -3.40
C GLY A 107 -7.30 34.50 -3.32
N SER A 108 -6.62 34.81 -2.22
CA SER A 108 -5.60 35.85 -2.21
C SER A 108 -4.56 35.50 -3.27
N GLN A 109 -4.24 36.45 -4.13
CA GLN A 109 -3.48 36.21 -5.37
C GLN A 109 -1.97 35.99 -5.13
N ASP A 110 -1.56 35.99 -3.85
CA ASP A 110 -0.19 36.16 -3.37
C ASP A 110 0.30 34.95 -2.56
N ASP A 111 0.45 33.78 -3.19
CA ASP A 111 1.50 32.78 -2.85
C ASP A 111 1.62 31.64 -3.91
N VAL A 112 1.42 31.94 -5.20
CA VAL A 112 1.11 30.92 -6.23
C VAL A 112 2.29 30.01 -6.61
N ASP A 113 3.54 30.48 -6.47
CA ASP A 113 4.71 29.84 -7.09
C ASP A 113 5.49 28.84 -6.22
N GLY A 114 5.16 28.70 -4.92
CA GLY A 114 5.92 27.85 -3.99
C GLY A 114 5.72 26.32 -4.16
N TRP A 115 4.76 25.87 -4.97
CA TRP A 115 4.36 24.45 -5.04
C TRP A 115 5.41 23.58 -5.74
N PHE A 116 6.07 22.70 -4.98
CA PHE A 116 7.08 21.73 -5.43
C PHE A 116 8.27 22.37 -6.19
N GLN A 117 8.56 23.65 -5.96
CA GLN A 117 9.66 24.39 -6.60
C GLN A 117 11.08 23.79 -6.36
N ASP A 118 11.23 22.92 -5.35
CA ASP A 118 12.49 22.19 -5.09
C ASP A 118 12.69 21.02 -6.06
N VAL A 119 11.61 20.41 -6.56
CA VAL A 119 11.64 19.17 -7.34
C VAL A 119 12.53 19.25 -8.59
N PRO A 120 12.48 20.27 -9.47
CA PRO A 120 13.33 20.31 -10.66
C PRO A 120 14.83 20.37 -10.32
N TYR A 121 15.18 21.12 -9.27
CA TYR A 121 16.55 21.20 -8.78
C TYR A 121 17.01 19.85 -8.21
N LEU A 122 16.19 19.21 -7.38
CA LEU A 122 16.52 17.91 -6.77
C LEU A 122 16.55 16.77 -7.79
N ALA A 123 15.66 16.76 -8.78
CA ALA A 123 15.67 15.79 -9.88
C ALA A 123 16.92 15.91 -10.75
N ASN A 124 17.45 17.12 -10.97
CA ASN A 124 18.75 17.32 -11.60
C ASN A 124 19.89 16.86 -10.68
N LEU A 125 19.87 17.27 -9.40
CA LEU A 125 20.92 16.98 -8.43
C LEU A 125 21.11 15.46 -8.22
N ALA A 126 20.03 14.69 -8.11
CA ALA A 126 20.06 13.23 -7.95
C ALA A 126 20.68 12.49 -9.16
N LYS A 127 20.66 13.09 -10.37
CA LYS A 127 21.23 12.50 -11.59
C LYS A 127 22.70 12.84 -11.81
N LYS A 128 23.24 13.86 -11.14
CA LYS A 128 24.64 14.28 -11.32
C LYS A 128 25.61 13.26 -10.74
N SER A 129 26.73 13.06 -11.44
CA SER A 129 27.87 12.30 -10.92
C SER A 129 28.56 13.06 -9.77
N PRO A 130 29.28 12.35 -8.87
CA PRO A 130 29.88 12.95 -7.67
C PRO A 130 30.78 14.17 -7.95
N SER A 131 31.49 14.16 -9.07
CA SER A 131 32.42 15.23 -9.49
C SER A 131 31.75 16.49 -10.05
N GLY A 132 30.43 16.48 -10.30
CA GLY A 132 29.70 17.54 -11.01
C GLY A 132 28.76 18.40 -10.17
N ALA A 133 28.71 18.19 -8.85
CA ALA A 133 27.81 18.89 -7.94
C ALA A 133 28.58 19.72 -6.91
N SER A 134 28.17 20.97 -6.68
CA SER A 134 28.76 21.85 -5.65
C SER A 134 28.34 21.50 -4.22
N LYS A 135 27.34 20.63 -4.08
CA LYS A 135 26.83 20.07 -2.82
C LYS A 135 26.26 18.68 -3.14
N PRO A 136 26.49 17.65 -2.32
CA PRO A 136 25.86 16.34 -2.51
C PRO A 136 24.34 16.40 -2.28
N PHE A 137 23.63 15.44 -2.88
CA PHE A 137 22.21 15.22 -2.61
C PHE A 137 22.05 14.47 -1.29
N ARG A 138 21.24 14.99 -0.36
CA ARG A 138 21.12 14.42 1.00
C ARG A 138 19.81 13.70 1.19
N VAL A 139 19.89 12.40 1.48
CA VAL A 139 18.76 11.50 1.67
C VAL A 139 18.72 10.99 3.10
N LEU A 140 17.57 11.16 3.77
CA LEU A 140 17.28 10.44 5.01
C LEU A 140 16.50 9.17 4.68
N PHE A 141 17.08 8.02 4.99
CA PHE A 141 16.42 6.73 4.86
C PHE A 141 15.90 6.29 6.24
N VAL A 142 14.58 6.30 6.41
CA VAL A 142 13.89 5.90 7.65
C VAL A 142 13.27 4.52 7.46
N ILE A 143 13.63 3.57 8.33
CA ILE A 143 13.12 2.19 8.28
C ILE A 143 12.42 1.84 9.59
N THR A 144 11.23 1.25 9.51
CA THR A 144 10.58 0.59 10.66
C THR A 144 10.71 -0.92 10.65
N SER A 145 11.19 -1.48 11.77
CA SER A 145 11.13 -2.92 12.04
C SER A 145 10.42 -3.20 13.36
N LEU A 146 9.38 -4.04 13.33
CA LEU A 146 8.55 -4.32 14.51
C LEU A 146 9.15 -5.37 15.45
N VAL A 147 9.90 -6.34 14.92
CA VAL A 147 10.46 -7.46 15.67
C VAL A 147 11.84 -7.82 15.15
N GLU A 148 12.78 -8.10 16.05
CA GLU A 148 14.13 -8.54 15.67
C GLU A 148 14.15 -9.98 15.15
N PHE A 149 13.33 -10.82 15.78
CA PHE A 149 13.14 -12.22 15.42
C PHE A 149 11.68 -12.46 15.02
N ASP A 150 11.47 -13.22 13.96
CA ASP A 150 10.13 -13.55 13.49
C ASP A 150 9.37 -14.37 14.54
N LYS A 151 8.10 -14.01 14.76
CA LYS A 151 7.23 -14.64 15.78
C LYS A 151 6.65 -15.99 15.35
N GLY A 152 6.90 -16.45 14.12
CA GLY A 152 6.25 -17.63 13.54
C GLY A 152 4.80 -17.39 13.10
N THR A 153 4.45 -16.14 12.78
CA THR A 153 3.09 -15.74 12.35
C THR A 153 3.09 -15.36 10.87
N ARG A 154 1.93 -15.39 10.21
CA ARG A 154 1.79 -15.01 8.78
C ARG A 154 2.70 -15.81 7.81
N GLY A 155 3.12 -17.02 8.19
CA GLY A 155 3.99 -17.88 7.37
C GLY A 155 5.49 -17.61 7.53
N THR A 156 5.90 -16.81 8.51
CA THR A 156 7.31 -16.72 8.94
C THR A 156 7.69 -17.90 9.84
N GLU A 157 8.98 -18.08 10.06
CA GLU A 157 9.55 -19.12 10.92
C GLU A 157 9.86 -18.54 12.31
N HIS A 158 9.50 -19.24 13.38
CA HIS A 158 9.68 -18.72 14.73
C HIS A 158 11.17 -18.68 15.12
N GLY A 159 11.65 -17.52 15.58
CA GLY A 159 13.05 -17.31 15.94
C GLY A 159 13.98 -17.03 14.75
N TYR A 160 13.46 -16.96 13.52
CA TYR A 160 14.25 -16.56 12.36
C TYR A 160 14.72 -15.11 12.53
N ASP A 161 16.03 -14.88 12.37
CA ASP A 161 16.64 -13.56 12.55
C ASP A 161 16.22 -12.62 11.42
N ARG A 162 15.20 -11.79 11.70
CA ARG A 162 14.60 -10.86 10.74
C ARG A 162 15.54 -9.70 10.49
N LEU A 163 16.23 -9.19 11.52
CA LEU A 163 17.19 -8.10 11.37
C LEU A 163 18.30 -8.47 10.36
N GLN A 164 18.96 -9.61 10.56
CA GLN A 164 20.10 -10.02 9.74
C GLN A 164 19.69 -10.53 8.35
N ASN A 165 18.57 -11.24 8.22
CA ASN A 165 18.23 -11.92 6.96
C ASN A 165 17.16 -11.21 6.12
N ILE A 166 16.29 -10.38 6.73
CA ILE A 166 15.21 -9.68 6.03
C ILE A 166 15.48 -8.18 5.93
N MET A 167 15.81 -7.50 7.04
CA MET A 167 15.96 -6.04 7.07
C MET A 167 17.29 -5.57 6.49
N LEU A 168 18.41 -6.10 6.99
CA LEU A 168 19.73 -5.61 6.61
C LEU A 168 20.01 -5.87 5.10
N PRO A 169 19.53 -7.00 4.51
CA PRO A 169 19.51 -7.31 3.08
C PRO A 169 19.30 -6.13 2.10
N PRO A 170 18.03 -5.67 1.98
CA PRO A 170 17.61 -4.58 1.09
C PRO A 170 18.11 -3.21 1.53
N LEU A 171 18.28 -3.01 2.83
CA LEU A 171 18.72 -1.74 3.42
C LEU A 171 20.14 -1.40 2.99
N VAL A 172 21.08 -2.34 3.12
CA VAL A 172 22.48 -2.15 2.69
C VAL A 172 22.55 -1.88 1.20
N ASP A 173 21.78 -2.60 0.39
CA ASP A 173 21.71 -2.35 -1.06
C ASP A 173 21.15 -0.98 -1.41
N GLY A 174 20.10 -0.56 -0.72
CA GLY A 174 19.50 0.75 -0.94
C GLY A 174 20.49 1.86 -0.65
N VAL A 175 21.08 1.84 0.55
CA VAL A 175 22.11 2.80 0.97
C VAL A 175 23.30 2.76 0.00
N LYS A 176 23.83 1.56 -0.32
CA LYS A 176 24.98 1.43 -1.24
C LYS A 176 24.67 2.01 -2.62
N SER A 177 23.51 1.70 -3.20
CA SER A 177 23.11 2.21 -4.52
C SER A 177 23.02 3.75 -4.58
N MET A 178 22.76 4.39 -3.44
CA MET A 178 22.70 5.84 -3.29
C MET A 178 24.09 6.44 -3.05
N THR A 179 24.90 5.86 -2.15
CA THR A 179 26.28 6.31 -1.91
C THR A 179 27.20 6.10 -3.11
N ASP A 180 27.00 5.04 -3.90
CA ASP A 180 27.73 4.79 -5.16
C ASP A 180 27.50 5.90 -6.21
N ARG A 181 26.40 6.67 -6.10
CA ARG A 181 26.14 7.87 -6.91
C ARG A 181 26.73 9.16 -6.31
N GLY A 182 27.40 9.08 -5.15
CA GLY A 182 27.92 10.24 -4.41
C GLY A 182 26.87 11.01 -3.63
N TRP A 183 25.77 10.37 -3.24
CA TRP A 183 24.78 10.99 -2.36
C TRP A 183 25.24 10.86 -0.89
N GLU A 184 24.93 11.88 -0.09
CA GLU A 184 25.02 11.79 1.37
C GLU A 184 23.76 11.08 1.87
N VAL A 185 23.94 9.96 2.57
CA VAL A 185 22.83 9.12 3.04
C VAL A 185 22.99 8.86 4.52
N ASP A 186 21.97 9.19 5.29
CA ASP A 186 21.86 8.82 6.71
C ASP A 186 20.72 7.85 6.92
N LEU A 187 20.93 6.89 7.80
CA LEU A 187 19.96 5.86 8.15
C LEU A 187 19.38 6.12 9.55
N TYR A 188 18.06 6.12 9.63
CA TYR A 188 17.32 6.22 10.88
C TYR A 188 16.47 4.96 11.09
N LEU A 189 16.81 4.17 12.10
CA LEU A 189 16.05 2.97 12.46
C LEU A 189 15.03 3.28 13.55
N VAL A 190 13.75 3.02 13.27
CA VAL A 190 12.66 3.07 14.24
C VAL A 190 12.27 1.63 14.58
N LEU A 191 12.65 1.18 15.76
CA LEU A 191 12.58 -0.24 16.14
C LEU A 191 11.51 -0.46 17.21
N GLY A 192 10.63 -1.44 16.95
CA GLY A 192 9.72 -1.99 17.95
C GLY A 192 10.40 -2.93 18.96
N PHE A 193 11.72 -3.04 18.89
CA PHE A 193 12.53 -3.88 19.77
C PHE A 193 12.59 -3.23 21.14
N LYS A 194 12.67 -4.00 22.23
CA LYS A 194 12.78 -3.43 23.58
C LYS A 194 14.08 -2.63 23.75
N GLU A 195 15.15 -3.11 23.15
CA GLU A 195 16.51 -2.56 23.16
C GLU A 195 17.24 -3.14 21.93
N LEU A 196 18.02 -2.34 21.21
CA LEU A 196 18.94 -2.85 20.18
C LEU A 196 20.32 -3.11 20.81
N LEU A 197 20.66 -4.39 21.00
CA LEU A 197 21.91 -4.78 21.64
C LEU A 197 23.16 -4.21 20.93
N PRO A 198 24.24 -3.83 21.65
CA PRO A 198 25.40 -3.17 21.07
C PRO A 198 26.07 -3.94 19.91
N GLU A 199 26.15 -5.26 20.01
CA GLU A 199 26.68 -6.13 18.96
C GLU A 199 25.80 -6.17 17.71
N ARG A 200 24.48 -5.96 17.85
CA ARG A 200 23.52 -5.89 16.76
C ARG A 200 23.56 -4.51 16.09
N ARG A 201 23.73 -3.44 16.88
CA ARG A 201 24.08 -2.12 16.33
C ARG A 201 25.40 -2.16 15.55
N LYS A 202 26.43 -2.82 16.10
CA LYS A 202 27.74 -3.00 15.43
C LYS A 202 27.61 -3.81 14.13
N LEU A 203 26.79 -4.86 14.10
CA LEU A 203 26.50 -5.64 12.89
C LEU A 203 25.91 -4.74 11.77
N ILE A 204 24.96 -3.86 12.10
CA ILE A 204 24.38 -2.91 11.15
C ILE A 204 25.47 -1.93 10.68
N GLN A 205 26.19 -1.29 11.60
CA GLN A 205 27.24 -0.31 11.27
C GLN A 205 28.34 -0.89 10.38
N ALA A 206 28.78 -2.12 10.65
CA ALA A 206 29.81 -2.80 9.85
C ALA A 206 29.34 -3.25 8.46
N ALA A 207 28.03 -3.21 8.18
CA ALA A 207 27.45 -3.55 6.89
C ALA A 207 27.08 -2.31 6.05
N LEU A 208 27.09 -1.11 6.64
CA LEU A 208 26.85 0.15 5.92
C LEU A 208 28.12 0.61 5.20
N PRO A 209 28.00 1.30 4.04
CA PRO A 209 29.12 2.02 3.43
C PRO A 209 29.74 3.07 4.37
N ASP A 210 31.04 3.35 4.18
CA ASP A 210 31.74 4.40 4.92
C ASP A 210 31.05 5.78 4.73
N GLY A 211 31.00 6.56 5.81
CA GLY A 211 30.40 7.90 5.83
C GLY A 211 28.89 7.95 6.07
N VAL A 212 28.19 6.82 6.07
CA VAL A 212 26.75 6.74 6.37
C VAL A 212 26.50 6.87 7.88
N GLY A 213 25.72 7.86 8.30
CA GLY A 213 25.28 7.99 9.69
C GLY A 213 24.23 6.95 10.07
N LEU A 214 24.25 6.51 11.33
CA LEU A 214 23.24 5.61 11.91
C LEU A 214 22.67 6.17 13.21
N GLU A 215 21.42 6.62 13.14
CA GLU A 215 20.56 6.90 14.29
C GLU A 215 19.60 5.74 14.54
N VAL A 216 19.29 5.48 15.82
CA VAL A 216 18.41 4.39 16.25
C VAL A 216 17.48 4.91 17.33
N TRP A 217 16.19 4.68 17.16
CA TRP A 217 15.16 4.82 18.17
C TRP A 217 14.54 3.44 18.41
N ASP A 218 14.96 2.78 19.48
CA ASP A 218 14.35 1.54 19.97
C ASP A 218 13.24 1.81 21.00
N ASN A 219 12.51 0.76 21.36
CA ASN A 219 11.28 0.83 22.15
C ASN A 219 10.25 1.84 21.57
N ALA A 220 10.24 2.01 20.24
CA ALA A 220 9.52 3.09 19.57
C ALA A 220 8.01 2.81 19.36
N ILE A 221 7.48 1.67 19.82
CA ILE A 221 6.06 1.35 19.67
C ILE A 221 5.23 2.36 20.45
N PRO A 222 4.36 3.15 19.80
CA PRO A 222 3.54 4.14 20.50
C PRO A 222 2.52 3.44 21.40
N PHE A 223 2.16 4.09 22.52
CA PHE A 223 1.05 3.64 23.35
C PHE A 223 -0.27 4.26 22.89
N HIS A 224 -1.34 3.49 22.99
CA HIS A 224 -2.72 3.94 22.78
C HIS A 224 -3.60 3.52 23.95
N TYR A 225 -4.70 4.22 24.17
CA TYR A 225 -5.68 3.82 25.18
C TYR A 225 -6.44 2.56 24.73
N ALA A 226 -6.51 1.56 25.59
CA ALA A 226 -7.19 0.32 25.26
C ALA A 226 -8.71 0.55 25.06
N LYS A 227 -9.28 -0.03 24.00
CA LYS A 227 -10.74 0.00 23.70
C LYS A 227 -11.31 1.40 23.37
N THR A 228 -10.49 2.41 23.08
CA THR A 228 -10.93 3.79 22.74
C THR A 228 -11.18 4.02 21.24
N TYR A 229 -11.44 2.99 20.43
CA TYR A 229 -11.66 3.17 18.98
C TYR A 229 -12.73 4.24 18.69
N ASN A 230 -12.28 5.40 18.18
CA ASN A 230 -13.07 6.63 17.97
C ASN A 230 -13.74 7.26 19.23
N LYS A 231 -13.30 6.91 20.44
CA LYS A 231 -13.77 7.47 21.72
C LYS A 231 -12.68 8.33 22.36
N ARG A 232 -13.07 9.37 23.11
CA ARG A 232 -12.13 10.10 23.96
C ARG A 232 -11.67 9.20 25.12
N PRO A 233 -10.37 9.21 25.49
CA PRO A 233 -9.89 8.56 26.71
C PRO A 233 -10.73 8.95 27.93
N GLN A 234 -10.93 8.00 28.84
CA GLN A 234 -11.64 8.21 30.10
C GLN A 234 -10.67 8.02 31.27
N PRO A 235 -10.92 8.65 32.44
CA PRO A 235 -10.16 8.38 33.65
C PRO A 235 -10.11 6.87 33.96
N GLY A 236 -8.92 6.37 34.32
CA GLY A 236 -8.72 4.95 34.65
C GLY A 236 -8.59 3.98 33.46
N MET A 237 -8.60 4.45 32.20
CA MET A 237 -8.32 3.58 31.05
C MET A 237 -6.84 3.20 30.99
N SER A 238 -6.55 1.91 30.74
CA SER A 238 -5.18 1.43 30.57
C SER A 238 -4.59 1.79 29.20
N LEU A 239 -3.28 2.04 29.19
CA LEU A 239 -2.49 2.14 27.96
C LEU A 239 -2.06 0.75 27.49
N SER A 240 -1.91 0.60 26.18
CA SER A 240 -1.39 -0.62 25.53
C SER A 240 -0.58 -0.27 24.29
N ALA A 241 0.40 -1.10 23.96
CA ALA A 241 1.27 -0.89 22.80
C ALA A 241 0.47 -0.98 21.48
N ALA A 242 0.64 -0.01 20.59
CA ALA A 242 0.05 0.04 19.25
C ALA A 242 1.09 -0.39 18.21
N ASP A 243 1.40 -1.68 18.17
CA ASP A 243 2.34 -2.32 17.24
C ASP A 243 2.10 -1.96 15.77
N HIS A 244 0.83 -2.01 15.35
CA HIS A 244 0.31 -1.63 14.05
C HIS A 244 0.47 -0.13 13.70
N ALA A 245 0.92 0.70 14.64
CA ALA A 245 1.13 2.13 14.42
C ALA A 245 2.61 2.55 14.53
N LEU A 246 3.55 1.60 14.59
CA LEU A 246 4.99 1.90 14.63
C LEU A 246 5.43 2.84 13.49
N SER A 247 4.92 2.64 12.27
CA SER A 247 5.23 3.49 11.10
C SER A 247 4.68 4.93 11.18
N ARG A 248 3.90 5.30 12.23
CA ARG A 248 3.58 6.69 12.54
C ARG A 248 4.83 7.46 12.98
N GLN A 249 5.77 6.78 13.63
CA GLN A 249 7.00 7.38 14.14
C GLN A 249 7.91 7.91 13.04
N HIS A 250 7.79 7.42 11.79
CA HIS A 250 8.40 8.05 10.61
C HIS A 250 8.14 9.57 10.57
N ARG A 251 6.94 10.01 10.99
CA ARG A 251 6.55 11.43 10.92
C ARG A 251 7.17 12.29 12.02
N PHE A 252 7.48 11.71 13.18
CA PHE A 252 8.24 12.39 14.23
C PHE A 252 9.68 12.60 13.78
N VAL A 253 10.31 11.55 13.24
CA VAL A 253 11.64 11.64 12.62
C VAL A 253 11.65 12.68 11.50
N LEU A 254 10.69 12.64 10.57
CA LEU A 254 10.59 13.63 9.49
C LEU A 254 10.41 15.06 10.00
N ARG A 255 9.57 15.30 11.01
CA ARG A 255 9.39 16.63 11.62
C ARG A 255 10.72 17.17 12.14
N ASP A 256 11.43 16.36 12.93
CA ASP A 256 12.66 16.79 13.62
C ASP A 256 13.85 16.89 12.67
N LYS A 257 13.82 16.14 11.56
CA LYS A 257 14.90 16.11 10.56
C LYS A 257 14.60 16.95 9.29
N LEU A 258 13.44 17.59 9.18
CA LEU A 258 12.93 18.19 7.94
C LEU A 258 13.91 19.17 7.26
N GLN A 259 14.61 19.98 8.05
CA GLN A 259 15.51 21.02 7.52
C GLN A 259 16.90 20.51 7.12
N TYR A 260 17.28 19.31 7.54
CA TYR A 260 18.63 18.78 7.34
C TYR A 260 18.80 18.02 6.02
N TYR A 261 17.73 17.43 5.49
CA TYR A 261 17.78 16.59 4.29
C TYR A 261 17.01 17.21 3.13
N ASP A 262 17.37 16.78 1.92
CA ASP A 262 16.75 17.26 0.68
C ASP A 262 15.62 16.30 0.25
N PHE A 263 15.73 15.01 0.61
CA PHE A 263 14.76 13.96 0.29
C PHE A 263 14.61 12.92 1.42
N PHE A 264 13.43 12.31 1.50
CA PHE A 264 13.06 11.34 2.53
C PHE A 264 12.56 10.04 1.89
N CYS A 265 13.11 8.91 2.30
CA CYS A 265 12.57 7.57 2.03
C CYS A 265 12.12 6.97 3.36
N ALA A 266 10.83 6.66 3.54
CA ALA A 266 10.30 6.17 4.80
C ALA A 266 9.47 4.90 4.60
N PHE A 267 10.03 3.73 4.94
CA PHE A 267 9.48 2.40 4.56
C PHE A 267 9.52 1.36 5.68
N GLU A 268 8.71 0.31 5.53
CA GLU A 268 8.80 -0.94 6.30
C GLU A 268 10.11 -1.70 5.98
N ASP A 269 10.60 -2.48 6.93
CA ASP A 269 11.91 -3.15 6.89
C ASP A 269 12.14 -4.20 5.79
N ASP A 270 11.09 -4.74 5.19
CA ASP A 270 11.17 -5.74 4.13
C ASP A 270 10.93 -5.19 2.70
N ILE A 271 11.15 -3.90 2.49
CA ILE A 271 11.02 -3.23 1.18
C ILE A 271 12.39 -2.82 0.62
N LYS A 272 12.72 -3.29 -0.60
CA LYS A 272 13.91 -2.85 -1.34
C LYS A 272 13.66 -1.53 -2.06
N ILE A 273 14.29 -0.46 -1.57
CA ILE A 273 14.39 0.85 -2.23
C ILE A 273 15.83 1.02 -2.72
N THR A 274 16.03 1.64 -3.88
CA THR A 274 17.35 1.94 -4.44
C THR A 274 17.37 3.35 -5.01
N ALA A 275 18.56 3.86 -5.36
CA ALA A 275 18.68 5.17 -5.99
C ALA A 275 17.87 5.33 -7.29
N ASP A 276 17.70 4.25 -8.08
CA ASP A 276 16.91 4.28 -9.32
C ASP A 276 15.42 4.53 -9.05
N HIS A 277 14.89 4.02 -7.92
CA HIS A 277 13.54 4.33 -7.48
C HIS A 277 13.39 5.81 -7.09
N VAL A 278 14.39 6.37 -6.39
CA VAL A 278 14.43 7.79 -5.99
C VAL A 278 14.52 8.71 -7.22
N VAL A 279 15.38 8.37 -8.19
CA VAL A 279 15.49 9.13 -9.46
C VAL A 279 14.18 9.06 -10.24
N ASN A 280 13.58 7.88 -10.41
CA ASN A 280 12.30 7.73 -11.12
C ASN A 280 11.15 8.49 -10.43
N PHE A 281 11.13 8.50 -9.10
CA PHE A 281 10.16 9.28 -8.31
C PHE A 281 10.35 10.79 -8.52
N LEU A 282 11.58 11.28 -8.50
CA LEU A 282 11.90 12.69 -8.73
C LEU A 282 11.64 13.12 -10.17
N GLU A 283 11.92 12.27 -11.14
CA GLU A 283 11.58 12.46 -12.56
C GLU A 283 10.06 12.64 -12.73
N LEU A 284 9.26 11.69 -12.23
CA LEU A 284 7.80 11.81 -12.34
C LEU A 284 7.23 12.98 -11.52
N SER A 285 7.82 13.31 -10.36
CA SER A 285 7.47 14.51 -9.61
C SER A 285 7.76 15.78 -10.41
N ASN A 286 8.86 15.81 -11.16
CA ASN A 286 9.25 16.95 -12.00
C ASN A 286 8.30 17.09 -13.20
N ASP A 287 7.91 15.98 -13.83
CA ASP A 287 6.95 16.01 -14.93
C ASP A 287 5.56 16.49 -14.45
N ILE A 288 5.13 16.06 -13.24
CA ILE A 288 3.92 16.57 -12.58
C ILE A 288 4.02 18.08 -12.27
N TYR A 289 5.20 18.57 -11.84
CA TYR A 289 5.45 19.99 -11.62
C TYR A 289 5.38 20.81 -12.92
N ASN A 290 5.98 20.30 -14.00
CA ASN A 290 5.90 20.92 -15.32
C ASN A 290 4.46 20.98 -15.83
N LEU A 291 3.70 19.87 -15.72
CA LEU A 291 2.29 19.82 -16.07
C LEU A 291 1.45 20.89 -15.32
N HIS A 292 1.76 21.15 -14.05
CA HIS A 292 1.10 22.20 -13.27
C HIS A 292 1.47 23.60 -13.75
N ARG A 293 2.74 23.83 -14.14
CA ARG A 293 3.17 25.09 -14.75
C ARG A 293 2.50 25.32 -16.10
N THR A 294 2.44 24.30 -16.95
CA THR A 294 1.70 24.32 -18.22
C THR A 294 0.24 24.70 -17.96
N ALA A 295 -0.42 24.05 -16.98
CA ALA A 295 -1.77 24.42 -16.56
C ALA A 295 -1.87 25.89 -16.11
N LEU A 296 -1.02 26.37 -15.20
CA LEU A 296 -1.06 27.77 -14.73
C LEU A 296 -0.78 28.80 -15.82
N SER A 297 0.02 28.46 -16.83
CA SER A 297 0.40 29.36 -17.94
C SER A 297 -0.66 29.45 -19.05
N SER A 298 -1.59 28.49 -19.10
CA SER A 298 -2.70 28.49 -20.06
C SER A 298 -3.75 29.56 -19.74
N VAL A 299 -4.52 29.96 -20.76
CA VAL A 299 -5.56 30.98 -20.65
C VAL A 299 -6.71 30.54 -19.73
N ASP A 300 -7.07 29.26 -19.75
CA ASP A 300 -8.19 28.68 -18.99
C ASP A 300 -7.75 28.00 -17.67
N ARG A 301 -6.45 28.03 -17.37
CA ARG A 301 -5.78 27.39 -16.21
C ARG A 301 -5.83 25.86 -16.21
N GLN A 302 -5.82 25.25 -17.40
CA GLN A 302 -5.82 23.80 -17.61
C GLN A 302 -4.64 23.35 -18.47
N ALA A 303 -4.09 22.17 -18.18
CA ALA A 303 -3.11 21.53 -19.06
C ALA A 303 -3.84 20.64 -20.07
N HIS A 304 -3.55 20.89 -21.34
CA HIS A 304 -4.16 20.25 -22.51
C HIS A 304 -3.15 19.31 -23.17
N VAL A 305 -3.62 18.22 -23.78
CA VAL A 305 -2.76 17.38 -24.63
C VAL A 305 -2.51 18.10 -25.97
N VAL A 306 -1.39 17.80 -26.64
CA VAL A 306 -1.00 18.51 -27.89
C VAL A 306 -2.03 18.37 -29.01
N GLU A 307 -2.71 17.22 -29.06
CA GLU A 307 -3.81 16.94 -29.98
C GLU A 307 -5.03 16.54 -29.14
N GLU A 308 -5.81 17.53 -28.69
CA GLU A 308 -7.06 17.30 -27.95
C GLU A 308 -8.06 16.52 -28.79
N SER A 309 -8.62 15.44 -28.23
CA SER A 309 -9.76 14.78 -28.85
C SER A 309 -11.00 15.68 -28.88
N PRO A 310 -11.88 15.54 -29.88
CA PRO A 310 -13.12 16.30 -29.94
C PRO A 310 -13.93 16.21 -28.65
N SER A 311 -14.55 17.32 -28.25
CA SER A 311 -15.41 17.35 -27.05
C SER A 311 -16.54 16.33 -27.18
N ARG A 312 -16.57 15.36 -26.26
CA ARG A 312 -17.57 14.28 -26.22
C ARG A 312 -18.82 14.78 -25.47
N PRO A 313 -19.97 14.97 -26.15
CA PRO A 313 -21.16 15.54 -25.53
C PRO A 313 -21.79 14.59 -24.50
N ASP A 314 -21.86 13.30 -24.83
CA ASP A 314 -22.43 12.26 -23.99
C ASP A 314 -21.37 11.61 -23.10
N ARG A 315 -21.00 12.29 -22.01
CA ARG A 315 -20.10 11.74 -20.99
C ARG A 315 -20.77 10.66 -20.15
N HIS A 316 -20.05 9.56 -19.90
CA HIS A 316 -20.56 8.49 -19.06
C HIS A 316 -20.66 8.90 -17.59
N GLN A 317 -21.89 9.00 -17.10
CA GLN A 317 -22.21 9.17 -15.68
C GLN A 317 -21.83 7.90 -14.89
N PRO A 318 -20.87 7.96 -13.94
CA PRO A 318 -20.46 6.79 -13.17
C PRO A 318 -21.58 6.20 -12.29
N ASN A 319 -21.74 4.88 -12.33
CA ASN A 319 -22.68 4.12 -11.49
C ASN A 319 -22.45 4.29 -9.96
N ASP A 320 -21.29 4.80 -9.56
CA ASP A 320 -20.90 5.09 -8.17
C ASP A 320 -21.20 6.54 -7.73
N LYS A 321 -21.70 7.40 -8.63
CA LYS A 321 -21.90 8.85 -8.43
C LYS A 321 -20.60 9.63 -8.19
N SER A 322 -19.46 9.13 -8.67
CA SER A 322 -18.22 9.91 -8.71
C SER A 322 -18.42 11.20 -9.51
N PRO A 323 -17.86 12.35 -9.08
CA PRO A 323 -17.94 13.60 -9.83
C PRO A 323 -17.06 13.61 -11.08
N VAL A 324 -16.21 12.59 -11.29
CA VAL A 324 -15.35 12.43 -12.47
C VAL A 324 -15.72 11.16 -13.24
N GLY A 325 -15.79 11.27 -14.56
CA GLY A 325 -16.21 10.18 -15.46
C GLY A 325 -15.30 8.96 -15.43
N ASN A 326 -15.86 7.80 -15.78
CA ASN A 326 -15.10 6.56 -16.02
C ASN A 326 -14.58 6.44 -17.47
N ASP A 327 -14.80 7.47 -18.28
CA ASP A 327 -14.47 7.61 -19.70
C ASP A 327 -13.46 8.75 -19.95
N VAL A 328 -12.86 9.31 -18.90
CA VAL A 328 -11.90 10.42 -18.96
C VAL A 328 -10.56 9.92 -19.51
N VAL A 329 -10.20 10.26 -20.75
CA VAL A 329 -9.00 9.73 -21.42
C VAL A 329 -7.87 10.76 -21.43
N ASP A 330 -8.11 11.88 -22.07
CA ASP A 330 -7.17 12.95 -22.40
C ASP A 330 -7.72 14.33 -22.03
N ASP A 331 -8.89 14.36 -21.36
CA ASP A 331 -9.55 15.57 -20.91
C ASP A 331 -8.57 16.51 -20.17
N PRO A 332 -8.67 17.83 -20.35
CA PRO A 332 -7.77 18.78 -19.71
C PRO A 332 -7.74 18.68 -18.17
N LEU A 333 -6.60 19.02 -17.56
CA LEU A 333 -6.43 19.04 -16.11
C LEU A 333 -6.22 20.46 -15.58
N SER A 334 -7.15 20.94 -14.75
CA SER A 334 -6.92 22.16 -13.97
C SER A 334 -5.71 22.02 -13.05
N ALA A 335 -5.00 23.12 -12.80
CA ALA A 335 -3.85 23.15 -11.89
C ALA A 335 -4.17 22.51 -10.51
N GLU A 336 -5.37 22.72 -9.96
CA GLU A 336 -5.81 22.12 -8.69
C GLU A 336 -6.03 20.60 -8.74
N PHE A 337 -6.23 20.00 -9.92
CA PHE A 337 -6.22 18.55 -10.09
C PHE A 337 -4.80 18.02 -10.27
N VAL A 338 -3.93 18.76 -10.99
CA VAL A 338 -2.50 18.40 -11.09
C VAL A 338 -1.84 18.37 -9.70
N LYS A 339 -2.21 19.30 -8.80
CA LYS A 339 -1.74 19.30 -7.40
C LYS A 339 -1.99 18.01 -6.60
N ARG A 340 -2.93 17.18 -7.05
CA ARG A 340 -3.26 15.90 -6.41
C ARG A 340 -2.47 14.73 -6.99
N LEU A 341 -1.86 14.88 -8.17
CA LEU A 341 -1.09 13.82 -8.80
C LEU A 341 0.18 13.54 -7.98
N PHE A 342 0.48 12.26 -7.82
CA PHE A 342 1.62 11.80 -7.05
C PHE A 342 2.25 10.56 -7.71
N PRO A 343 3.58 10.40 -7.70
CA PRO A 343 4.21 9.18 -8.20
C PRO A 343 3.70 7.94 -7.44
N GLY A 344 3.16 6.97 -8.17
CA GLY A 344 2.76 5.67 -7.65
C GLY A 344 3.96 4.74 -7.42
N LEU A 345 3.75 3.73 -6.59
CA LEU A 345 4.68 2.63 -6.34
C LEU A 345 3.85 1.35 -6.19
N LEU A 346 4.33 0.24 -6.74
CA LEU A 346 3.63 -1.06 -6.76
C LEU A 346 4.45 -2.10 -6.00
N ARG A 347 3.93 -2.60 -4.87
CA ARG A 347 4.57 -3.72 -4.16
C ARG A 347 4.48 -5.01 -4.99
N VAL A 348 5.61 -5.70 -5.05
CA VAL A 348 5.77 -6.99 -5.74
C VAL A 348 6.54 -7.97 -4.87
N GLU A 349 6.26 -9.26 -5.09
CA GLU A 349 6.97 -10.39 -4.51
C GLU A 349 7.54 -11.25 -5.65
N VAL A 350 8.60 -12.02 -5.36
CA VAL A 350 9.20 -12.95 -6.32
C VAL A 350 8.75 -14.36 -5.99
N LEU A 351 8.33 -15.14 -6.98
CA LEU A 351 7.96 -16.54 -6.81
C LEU A 351 9.15 -17.37 -6.32
N ASP A 352 9.03 -17.93 -5.11
CA ASP A 352 10.04 -18.83 -4.55
C ASP A 352 10.30 -20.02 -5.50
N ARG A 353 11.56 -20.23 -5.89
CA ARG A 353 12.00 -21.38 -6.70
C ARG A 353 12.30 -22.63 -5.86
N LYS A 354 12.51 -22.49 -4.54
CA LYS A 354 12.93 -23.59 -3.64
C LYS A 354 11.76 -24.50 -3.25
N GLU A 355 10.52 -23.99 -3.30
CA GLU A 355 9.32 -24.77 -2.99
C GLU A 355 8.73 -25.42 -4.24
N GLY A 356 9.00 -26.72 -4.42
CA GLY A 356 8.52 -27.51 -5.57
C GLY A 356 6.99 -27.60 -5.71
N ASP A 357 6.23 -27.35 -4.63
CA ASP A 357 4.76 -27.25 -4.61
C ASP A 357 4.30 -25.84 -4.21
N HIS A 358 4.98 -24.80 -4.69
CA HIS A 358 4.64 -23.42 -4.34
C HIS A 358 3.16 -23.10 -4.73
N PRO A 359 2.30 -22.62 -3.82
CA PRO A 359 0.85 -22.53 -4.04
C PRO A 359 0.36 -21.71 -5.24
N LEU A 360 1.23 -20.89 -5.84
CA LEU A 360 0.94 -20.10 -7.04
C LEU A 360 1.43 -20.77 -8.35
N ARG A 361 2.43 -21.68 -8.28
CA ARG A 361 3.04 -22.32 -9.47
C ARG A 361 2.11 -23.38 -10.12
N ASN A 362 1.13 -23.91 -9.39
CA ASN A 362 0.15 -24.92 -9.86
C ASN A 362 -0.94 -24.35 -10.80
N GLY A 363 -0.55 -23.60 -11.83
CA GLY A 363 -1.44 -23.01 -12.84
C GLY A 363 -2.43 -21.96 -12.32
N ARG A 364 -2.34 -21.54 -11.05
CA ARG A 364 -3.29 -20.60 -10.44
C ARG A 364 -3.17 -19.19 -11.01
N LEU A 365 -1.97 -18.75 -11.34
CA LEU A 365 -1.72 -17.44 -11.97
C LEU A 365 -2.34 -17.34 -13.37
N GLU A 366 -2.41 -18.45 -14.13
CA GLU A 366 -3.09 -18.46 -15.44
C GLU A 366 -4.60 -18.32 -15.34
N ARG A 367 -5.17 -18.69 -14.18
CA ARG A 367 -6.60 -18.63 -13.90
C ARG A 367 -6.97 -17.46 -12.98
N HIS A 368 -6.18 -16.38 -13.01
CA HIS A 368 -6.50 -15.16 -12.29
C HIS A 368 -7.85 -14.61 -12.75
N GLN A 369 -8.72 -14.30 -11.79
CA GLN A 369 -10.18 -14.07 -11.96
C GLN A 369 -10.59 -12.87 -12.82
N PHE A 370 -9.63 -12.15 -13.42
CA PHE A 370 -9.88 -11.02 -14.32
C PHE A 370 -9.15 -11.17 -15.67
N LYS A 371 -8.38 -12.24 -15.88
CA LYS A 371 -7.57 -12.47 -17.10
C LYS A 371 -8.45 -12.84 -18.31
N SER A 372 -9.65 -13.35 -18.08
CA SER A 372 -10.69 -13.61 -19.08
C SER A 372 -11.45 -12.35 -19.51
N GLU A 373 -11.74 -11.48 -18.55
CA GLU A 373 -12.57 -10.27 -18.68
C GLU A 373 -11.77 -9.12 -19.29
N VAL A 374 -10.52 -8.96 -18.83
CA VAL A 374 -9.51 -8.12 -19.48
C VAL A 374 -8.34 -9.04 -19.86
N PRO A 375 -8.30 -9.58 -21.09
CA PRO A 375 -7.11 -10.29 -21.56
C PRO A 375 -5.94 -9.30 -21.67
N PRO A 376 -4.71 -9.72 -21.33
CA PRO A 376 -3.53 -8.91 -21.60
C PRO A 376 -3.40 -8.56 -23.09
N SER A 377 -2.98 -7.33 -23.38
CA SER A 377 -2.61 -6.90 -24.73
C SER A 377 -1.41 -7.70 -25.25
N PRO A 378 -1.42 -8.18 -26.50
CA PRO A 378 -0.24 -8.75 -27.16
C PRO A 378 0.94 -7.76 -27.24
N ASP A 379 0.68 -6.46 -27.39
CA ASP A 379 1.70 -5.42 -27.57
C ASP A 379 2.51 -5.17 -26.28
N ALA A 380 2.05 -5.69 -25.14
CA ALA A 380 2.82 -5.72 -23.89
C ALA A 380 3.85 -6.87 -23.83
N TYR A 381 3.97 -7.67 -24.89
CA TYR A 381 4.85 -8.82 -24.99
C TYR A 381 5.68 -8.81 -26.29
N SER A 382 6.86 -9.41 -26.25
CA SER A 382 7.69 -9.72 -27.42
C SER A 382 8.14 -11.17 -27.34
N ASN A 383 7.93 -11.94 -28.41
CA ASN A 383 8.20 -13.38 -28.46
C ASN A 383 7.54 -14.19 -27.31
N GLY A 384 6.37 -13.75 -26.83
CA GLY A 384 5.64 -14.37 -25.72
C GLY A 384 6.11 -13.98 -24.31
N HIS A 385 7.20 -13.22 -24.19
CA HIS A 385 7.71 -12.68 -22.93
C HIS A 385 7.23 -11.25 -22.71
N SER A 386 7.00 -10.84 -21.45
CA SER A 386 6.60 -9.47 -21.18
C SER A 386 7.73 -8.49 -21.56
N LEU A 387 7.37 -7.29 -22.06
CA LEU A 387 8.35 -6.23 -22.35
C LEU A 387 9.09 -5.72 -21.10
N LEU A 388 8.50 -5.92 -19.92
CA LEU A 388 9.04 -5.46 -18.64
C LEU A 388 10.19 -6.33 -18.13
N ARG A 389 11.12 -5.73 -17.39
CA ARG A 389 12.29 -6.37 -16.77
C ARG A 389 12.35 -6.15 -15.25
N PRO A 390 12.82 -7.12 -14.45
CA PRO A 390 13.06 -6.89 -13.02
C PRO A 390 14.28 -5.97 -12.79
N VAL A 391 14.07 -4.84 -12.10
CA VAL A 391 15.09 -3.78 -11.87
C VAL A 391 15.94 -4.02 -10.61
N CYS A 392 15.65 -5.07 -9.83
CA CYS A 392 16.08 -5.16 -8.43
C CYS A 392 17.23 -6.12 -8.11
N CYS A 393 17.53 -7.08 -9.00
CA CYS A 393 17.86 -8.43 -8.51
C CYS A 393 18.92 -9.19 -9.33
N GLU A 394 19.84 -8.47 -9.99
CA GLU A 394 21.05 -9.01 -10.65
C GLU A 394 22.11 -9.49 -9.63
N GLU A 395 21.68 -10.21 -8.60
CA GLU A 395 22.49 -10.53 -7.44
C GLU A 395 23.21 -11.89 -7.57
N ALA A 396 24.44 -11.96 -7.06
CA ALA A 396 25.11 -13.23 -6.83
C ALA A 396 24.45 -14.00 -5.68
N GLU A 397 24.51 -15.33 -5.72
CA GLU A 397 24.14 -16.18 -4.58
C GLU A 397 24.93 -15.79 -3.31
N PRO A 398 24.32 -15.81 -2.10
CA PRO A 398 23.00 -16.36 -1.78
C PRO A 398 21.84 -15.36 -1.87
N ALA A 399 20.63 -15.91 -2.08
CA ALA A 399 19.35 -15.20 -2.00
C ALA A 399 19.18 -14.33 -0.71
N ARG A 400 18.72 -13.08 -0.86
CA ARG A 400 18.37 -12.20 0.27
C ARG A 400 17.00 -12.53 0.83
N GLY A 401 16.96 -12.84 2.12
CA GLY A 401 15.74 -13.26 2.81
C GLY A 401 15.10 -14.46 2.15
N ARG A 402 13.89 -14.28 1.59
CA ARG A 402 13.16 -15.31 0.84
C ARG A 402 12.99 -14.97 -0.65
N MET A 403 13.63 -13.90 -1.13
CA MET A 403 13.58 -13.47 -2.52
C MET A 403 14.54 -14.31 -3.37
N THR A 404 14.05 -14.89 -4.46
CA THR A 404 14.90 -15.67 -5.38
C THR A 404 15.80 -14.73 -6.19
N ALA A 405 17.10 -15.07 -6.29
CA ALA A 405 18.08 -14.30 -7.07
C ALA A 405 17.83 -14.43 -8.59
N ASN A 406 18.15 -13.35 -9.33
CA ASN A 406 17.97 -13.26 -10.78
C ASN A 406 16.56 -13.72 -11.24
N PRO A 407 15.48 -13.11 -10.73
CA PRO A 407 14.12 -13.40 -11.19
C PRO A 407 13.95 -12.95 -12.64
N ILE A 408 13.05 -13.64 -13.37
CA ILE A 408 12.45 -13.10 -14.60
C ILE A 408 11.11 -12.46 -14.27
N ILE A 409 10.59 -11.57 -15.13
CA ILE A 409 9.36 -10.82 -14.84
C ILE A 409 8.12 -11.73 -14.68
N GLU A 410 8.12 -12.90 -15.32
CA GLU A 410 7.09 -13.93 -15.18
C GLU A 410 7.04 -14.58 -13.78
N GLU A 411 8.10 -14.41 -12.98
CA GLU A 411 8.19 -14.79 -11.58
C GLU A 411 7.90 -13.62 -10.61
N VAL A 412 7.66 -12.40 -11.11
CA VAL A 412 7.30 -11.25 -10.28
C VAL A 412 5.78 -11.12 -10.22
N VAL A 413 5.23 -11.09 -9.00
CA VAL A 413 3.78 -11.09 -8.74
C VAL A 413 3.35 -9.94 -7.82
N LEU A 414 2.13 -9.44 -8.01
CA LEU A 414 1.47 -8.45 -7.15
C LEU A 414 0.17 -9.02 -6.56
N TRP A 415 -0.28 -8.50 -5.40
CA TRP A 415 -1.46 -9.04 -4.67
C TRP A 415 -2.44 -8.01 -4.08
N GLU A 416 -2.18 -6.71 -4.23
CA GLU A 416 -2.99 -5.61 -3.62
C GLU A 416 -3.61 -4.66 -4.65
N THR A 417 -3.30 -4.90 -5.92
CA THR A 417 -3.77 -4.14 -7.07
C THR A 417 -4.29 -5.14 -8.08
N ASN A 418 -5.34 -4.78 -8.81
CA ASN A 418 -5.83 -5.58 -9.93
C ASN A 418 -6.54 -4.67 -10.94
N ILE A 419 -6.84 -5.23 -12.10
CA ILE A 419 -7.42 -4.44 -13.19
C ILE A 419 -8.82 -3.90 -12.86
N GLN A 420 -9.62 -4.58 -12.02
CA GLN A 420 -11.04 -4.24 -11.76
C GLN A 420 -11.25 -2.80 -11.25
N ALA A 421 -10.29 -2.27 -10.50
CA ALA A 421 -10.33 -0.91 -9.94
C ALA A 421 -9.49 0.12 -10.72
N SER A 422 -8.63 -0.38 -11.61
CA SER A 422 -7.63 0.40 -12.34
C SER A 422 -8.24 1.14 -13.52
N GLY A 423 -7.72 2.33 -13.79
CA GLY A 423 -8.00 3.07 -15.02
C GLY A 423 -6.70 3.57 -15.65
N VAL A 424 -6.80 4.06 -16.88
CA VAL A 424 -5.68 4.68 -17.60
C VAL A 424 -6.06 6.10 -17.99
N ARG A 425 -5.06 6.96 -18.16
CA ARG A 425 -5.23 8.33 -18.66
C ARG A 425 -4.02 8.72 -19.49
N ASN A 426 -4.22 9.47 -20.55
CA ASN A 426 -3.15 10.19 -21.24
C ASN A 426 -2.98 11.55 -20.57
N LEU A 427 -1.78 11.83 -20.07
CA LEU A 427 -1.43 13.11 -19.45
C LEU A 427 -0.53 13.91 -20.40
N PRO A 428 -0.70 15.24 -20.52
CA PRO A 428 0.23 16.07 -21.28
C PRO A 428 1.65 15.91 -20.74
N GLU A 429 2.64 15.89 -21.64
CA GLU A 429 4.09 15.73 -21.38
C GLU A 429 4.52 14.38 -20.72
N ILE A 430 3.72 13.82 -19.81
CA ILE A 430 3.96 12.54 -19.12
C ILE A 430 3.59 11.33 -20.01
N GLY A 431 2.57 11.48 -20.85
CA GLY A 431 1.98 10.42 -21.66
C GLY A 431 1.02 9.53 -20.87
N TRP A 432 0.88 8.27 -21.31
CA TRP A 432 -0.06 7.33 -20.72
C TRP A 432 0.37 6.85 -19.32
N VAL A 433 -0.56 6.94 -18.37
CA VAL A 433 -0.39 6.46 -16.99
C VAL A 433 -1.53 5.52 -16.58
N HIS A 434 -1.21 4.55 -15.73
CA HIS A 434 -2.18 3.88 -14.87
C HIS A 434 -2.54 4.81 -13.72
N ALA A 435 -3.80 5.25 -13.70
CA ALA A 435 -4.40 5.95 -12.58
C ALA A 435 -4.89 4.90 -11.57
N MET A 436 -4.13 4.75 -10.48
CA MET A 436 -4.46 3.79 -9.43
C MET A 436 -5.78 4.17 -8.76
N PRO A 437 -6.55 3.20 -8.26
CA PRO A 437 -7.74 3.50 -7.48
C PRO A 437 -7.38 4.31 -6.22
N VAL A 438 -8.30 5.21 -5.89
CA VAL A 438 -8.31 6.10 -4.73
C VAL A 438 -9.75 6.32 -4.27
N GLU A 439 -9.93 6.86 -3.07
CA GLU A 439 -11.26 7.24 -2.59
C GLU A 439 -11.93 8.28 -3.50
N ASP A 440 -13.26 8.23 -3.60
CA ASP A 440 -14.11 9.00 -4.55
C ASP A 440 -13.80 10.51 -4.66
N ARG A 441 -13.22 11.12 -3.62
CA ARG A 441 -12.87 12.54 -3.53
C ARG A 441 -11.52 12.91 -4.15
N ALA A 442 -10.67 11.91 -4.36
CA ALA A 442 -9.30 12.02 -4.84
C ALA A 442 -9.16 11.66 -6.32
N ASP A 443 -10.19 11.05 -6.93
CA ASP A 443 -10.12 10.69 -8.34
C ASP A 443 -10.07 11.95 -9.22
N VAL A 444 -9.08 12.01 -10.10
CA VAL A 444 -8.96 13.06 -11.13
C VAL A 444 -9.72 12.69 -12.41
N GLY A 445 -10.22 11.46 -12.50
CA GLY A 445 -10.84 10.87 -13.68
C GLY A 445 -9.86 10.03 -14.48
N SER A 446 -10.32 8.88 -14.97
CA SER A 446 -9.56 7.99 -15.85
C SER A 446 -10.48 7.04 -16.61
N TYR A 447 -10.06 6.56 -17.77
CA TYR A 447 -10.73 5.51 -18.53
C TYR A 447 -10.64 4.21 -17.72
N TRP A 448 -11.75 3.81 -17.12
CA TRP A 448 -11.82 2.67 -16.22
C TRP A 448 -11.89 1.36 -17.00
N SER A 449 -11.17 0.35 -16.53
CA SER A 449 -11.15 -1.00 -17.13
C SER A 449 -12.52 -1.67 -17.30
N GLY A 450 -13.51 -1.29 -16.48
CA GLY A 450 -14.87 -1.80 -16.55
C GLY A 450 -15.75 -1.13 -17.59
N TYR A 451 -15.34 0.02 -18.13
CA TYR A 451 -16.15 0.81 -19.05
C TYR A 451 -16.14 0.22 -20.49
N PRO A 452 -17.28 0.24 -21.22
CA PRO A 452 -18.63 0.57 -20.74
C PRO A 452 -19.33 -0.60 -20.01
N SER A 453 -18.90 -1.85 -20.23
CA SER A 453 -19.52 -3.04 -19.61
C SER A 453 -18.62 -4.29 -19.66
N VAL A 454 -17.33 -4.15 -19.37
CA VAL A 454 -16.33 -5.23 -19.53
C VAL A 454 -16.57 -6.41 -18.58
N PHE A 455 -17.07 -6.14 -17.38
CA PHE A 455 -17.34 -7.16 -16.34
C PHE A 455 -18.76 -7.75 -16.43
N GLY A 456 -19.36 -7.80 -17.62
CA GLY A 456 -20.62 -8.49 -17.90
C GLY A 456 -21.91 -7.82 -17.39
N GLU A 457 -21.86 -7.00 -16.35
CA GLU A 457 -23.02 -6.29 -15.81
C GLU A 457 -23.00 -4.80 -16.19
N LYS A 458 -24.14 -4.26 -16.65
CA LYS A 458 -24.26 -2.81 -16.97
C LYS A 458 -24.17 -1.89 -15.75
N ASN A 459 -24.34 -2.45 -14.55
CA ASN A 459 -24.44 -1.72 -13.28
C ASN A 459 -23.20 -1.87 -12.38
N VAL A 460 -22.09 -2.47 -12.87
CA VAL A 460 -20.86 -2.56 -12.08
C VAL A 460 -20.38 -1.15 -11.71
N LYS A 461 -19.97 -0.99 -10.45
CA LYS A 461 -19.35 0.22 -9.91
C LYS A 461 -17.85 0.04 -9.84
N ARG A 462 -17.09 1.10 -10.11
CA ARG A 462 -15.63 1.06 -9.94
C ARG A 462 -15.30 0.81 -8.45
N PRO A 463 -14.49 -0.20 -8.10
CA PRO A 463 -14.08 -0.41 -6.71
C PRO A 463 -13.11 0.69 -6.24
N ARG A 464 -13.64 1.74 -5.59
CA ARG A 464 -12.88 2.92 -5.12
C ARG A 464 -12.39 2.82 -3.66
N ARG A 465 -13.06 1.99 -2.85
CA ARG A 465 -12.89 1.88 -1.39
C ARG A 465 -12.71 0.43 -0.90
N VAL A 466 -12.16 -0.43 -1.75
CA VAL A 466 -11.81 -1.79 -1.34
C VAL A 466 -10.34 -1.77 -0.91
N ASP A 467 -10.07 -2.05 0.36
CA ASP A 467 -8.71 -2.07 0.93
C ASP A 467 -7.75 -2.95 0.12
N ALA A 468 -8.28 -4.03 -0.47
CA ALA A 468 -7.58 -4.98 -1.32
C ALA A 468 -7.38 -4.55 -2.80
N THR A 469 -7.80 -3.34 -3.19
CA THR A 469 -7.52 -2.75 -4.51
C THR A 469 -6.70 -1.48 -4.44
N LEU A 470 -6.57 -0.86 -3.26
CA LEU A 470 -5.83 0.39 -3.07
C LEU A 470 -4.30 0.24 -3.08
N GLY A 471 -3.74 -0.96 -3.33
CA GLY A 471 -2.31 -1.20 -3.62
C GLY A 471 -1.34 -0.54 -2.65
N GLN A 472 -0.96 -1.19 -1.54
CA GLN A 472 -0.09 -0.53 -0.57
C GLN A 472 1.35 -0.45 -1.09
N GLN A 473 2.05 0.59 -0.67
CA GLN A 473 3.46 0.83 -0.98
C GLN A 473 4.39 0.64 0.23
N ALA A 474 3.84 0.29 1.41
CA ALA A 474 4.58 0.03 2.65
C ALA A 474 5.54 1.15 3.09
N GLY A 475 5.25 2.38 2.69
CA GLY A 475 6.12 3.52 2.88
C GLY A 475 5.77 4.66 1.95
N PHE A 476 6.64 5.65 1.86
CA PHE A 476 6.56 6.73 0.88
C PHE A 476 7.94 7.36 0.65
N MET A 477 8.06 8.04 -0.49
CA MET A 477 9.14 8.96 -0.80
C MET A 477 8.60 10.38 -0.89
N ALA A 478 9.39 11.38 -0.52
CA ALA A 478 9.01 12.79 -0.66
C ALA A 478 10.21 13.75 -0.60
N THR A 479 10.15 14.87 -1.33
CA THR A 479 10.98 16.06 -1.06
C THR A 479 10.51 16.79 0.20
N ARG A 480 11.32 17.75 0.67
CA ARG A 480 10.92 18.67 1.76
C ARG A 480 9.61 19.39 1.45
N LYS A 481 9.47 20.01 0.27
CA LYS A 481 8.24 20.76 -0.09
C LYS A 481 7.03 19.84 -0.26
N GLN A 482 7.22 18.59 -0.67
CA GLN A 482 6.16 17.58 -0.68
C GLN A 482 5.66 17.26 0.73
N VAL A 483 6.57 17.02 1.70
CA VAL A 483 6.20 16.80 3.11
C VAL A 483 5.49 18.03 3.71
N GLU A 484 5.97 19.24 3.43
CA GLU A 484 5.32 20.49 3.85
C GLU A 484 3.89 20.59 3.27
N TYR A 485 3.72 20.37 1.97
CA TYR A 485 2.41 20.38 1.30
C TYR A 485 1.45 19.33 1.87
N PHE A 486 1.94 18.13 2.21
CA PHE A 486 1.11 17.13 2.89
C PHE A 486 0.60 17.65 4.23
N HIS A 487 1.47 18.31 5.02
CA HIS A 487 1.10 18.79 6.35
C HIS A 487 0.21 20.04 6.33
N THR A 488 0.46 21.01 5.44
CA THR A 488 -0.30 22.27 5.43
C THR A 488 -1.58 22.21 4.59
N THR A 489 -1.60 21.38 3.53
CA THR A 489 -2.62 21.48 2.47
C THR A 489 -3.35 20.18 2.20
N ALA A 490 -2.63 19.09 1.89
CA ALA A 490 -3.27 17.87 1.40
C ALA A 490 -3.96 17.06 2.50
N CYS A 491 -3.30 16.85 3.64
CA CYS A 491 -3.79 15.98 4.71
C CYS A 491 -4.65 16.74 5.74
N PRO A 492 -5.96 16.43 5.86
CA PRO A 492 -6.81 17.02 6.90
C PRO A 492 -6.28 16.66 8.30
N GLY A 493 -6.00 17.69 9.11
CA GLY A 493 -5.38 17.57 10.44
C GLY A 493 -3.86 17.47 10.42
N GLY A 494 -3.21 17.64 9.27
CA GLY A 494 -1.76 17.59 9.13
C GLY A 494 -1.17 16.18 8.97
N PHE A 495 0.02 16.13 8.38
CA PHE A 495 0.78 14.92 8.08
C PHE A 495 1.86 14.64 9.12
N LEU A 496 2.58 15.69 9.54
CA LEU A 496 3.54 15.69 10.66
C LEU A 496 2.84 15.95 12.02
N PRO A 497 3.42 15.48 13.14
CA PRO A 497 2.96 15.78 14.50
C PRO A 497 3.23 17.25 14.92
N PRO A 498 2.58 17.76 15.99
CA PRO A 498 1.65 17.07 16.88
C PRO A 498 0.31 16.76 16.20
N TYR A 499 -0.27 15.61 16.57
CA TYR A 499 -1.58 15.17 16.08
C TYR A 499 -2.70 15.44 17.07
N ASP A 500 -2.35 15.72 18.33
CA ASP A 500 -3.27 16.00 19.40
C ASP A 500 -4.05 17.30 19.12
N ASP A 501 -5.25 17.42 19.69
CA ASP A 501 -6.19 18.55 19.54
C ASP A 501 -6.69 18.90 18.12
N GLN A 502 -6.24 18.19 17.09
CA GLN A 502 -6.75 18.33 15.73
C GLN A 502 -8.14 17.68 15.58
N THR A 503 -9.14 18.41 15.07
CA THR A 503 -10.53 17.90 14.94
C THR A 503 -10.69 16.63 14.09
N GLN A 504 -9.69 16.34 13.25
CA GLN A 504 -9.58 15.23 12.32
C GLN A 504 -8.91 13.99 12.97
N TRP A 505 -8.07 14.20 13.98
CA TRP A 505 -7.37 13.15 14.74
C TRP A 505 -8.07 12.95 16.08
N LYS A 506 -8.83 11.85 16.23
CA LYS A 506 -9.63 11.61 17.43
C LYS A 506 -8.85 10.80 18.47
N GLY A 507 -8.91 11.23 19.72
CA GLY A 507 -8.26 10.52 20.83
C GLY A 507 -6.76 10.79 20.83
N ASP A 508 -5.97 9.74 20.92
CA ASP A 508 -4.49 9.73 20.83
C ASP A 508 -3.97 9.78 19.37
N SER A 509 -4.83 10.13 18.43
CA SER A 509 -4.66 10.04 16.97
C SER A 509 -4.37 8.64 16.41
N LEU A 510 -4.46 7.58 17.22
CA LEU A 510 -4.21 6.19 16.82
C LEU A 510 -5.50 5.44 16.45
N GLN A 511 -6.59 6.16 16.11
CA GLN A 511 -7.90 5.59 15.75
C GLN A 511 -7.91 4.78 14.44
N ARG A 512 -6.75 4.51 13.83
CA ARG A 512 -6.59 3.68 12.63
C ARG A 512 -5.67 2.51 12.95
N HIS A 513 -6.27 1.35 13.20
CA HIS A 513 -5.57 0.08 13.48
C HIS A 513 -5.08 -0.60 12.20
N SER A 514 -4.20 0.06 11.45
CA SER A 514 -3.63 -0.44 10.20
C SER A 514 -2.21 0.09 10.00
N VAL A 515 -1.26 -0.81 9.75
CA VAL A 515 0.14 -0.47 9.41
C VAL A 515 0.16 0.31 8.12
N GLU A 516 -0.63 -0.14 7.15
CA GLU A 516 -0.79 0.37 5.80
C GLU A 516 -1.31 1.82 5.77
N PHE A 517 -2.03 2.26 6.80
CA PHE A 517 -2.39 3.65 7.00
C PHE A 517 -1.16 4.47 7.41
N TRP A 518 -0.45 4.04 8.44
CA TRP A 518 0.67 4.79 9.02
C TRP A 518 1.96 4.75 8.20
N SER A 519 2.23 3.67 7.47
CA SER A 519 3.33 3.63 6.48
C SER A 519 3.08 4.55 5.28
N GLY A 520 1.90 5.15 5.16
CA GLY A 520 1.63 6.24 4.21
C GLY A 520 0.74 5.83 3.02
N GLY A 521 0.37 4.56 2.90
CA GLY A 521 -0.56 4.09 1.87
C GLY A 521 -1.96 4.69 2.03
N PHE A 522 -2.77 4.16 2.95
CA PHE A 522 -4.15 4.67 3.12
C PHE A 522 -4.21 6.12 3.59
N GLN A 523 -3.20 6.64 4.30
CA GLN A 523 -3.19 8.04 4.72
C GLN A 523 -3.10 8.97 3.51
N LEU A 524 -2.09 8.83 2.64
CA LEU A 524 -1.89 9.74 1.50
C LEU A 524 -3.03 9.63 0.46
N PHE A 525 -3.45 8.41 0.12
CA PHE A 525 -4.35 8.16 -1.01
C PHE A 525 -5.83 7.97 -0.61
N GLY A 526 -6.11 7.86 0.69
CA GLY A 526 -7.47 7.83 1.24
C GLY A 526 -7.83 9.11 2.00
N GLN A 527 -6.97 9.59 2.90
CA GLN A 527 -7.25 10.76 3.75
C GLN A 527 -6.69 12.09 3.20
N CYS A 528 -5.51 12.10 2.59
CA CYS A 528 -4.91 13.32 2.00
C CYS A 528 -5.34 13.56 0.54
N PHE A 529 -6.20 12.69 0.01
CA PHE A 529 -6.81 12.77 -1.32
C PHE A 529 -5.83 12.92 -2.50
N LEU A 530 -4.62 12.38 -2.37
CA LEU A 530 -3.65 12.29 -3.47
C LEU A 530 -4.02 11.15 -4.43
N ASN A 531 -3.70 11.30 -5.71
CA ASN A 531 -3.96 10.36 -6.77
C ASN A 531 -2.64 9.81 -7.33
N ARG A 532 -2.46 8.49 -7.29
CA ARG A 532 -1.22 7.86 -7.76
C ARG A 532 -1.27 7.58 -9.25
N ILE A 533 -0.22 8.00 -9.93
CA ILE A 533 0.01 7.70 -11.34
C ILE A 533 1.27 6.87 -11.52
N VAL A 534 1.14 5.84 -12.36
CA VAL A 534 2.20 4.90 -12.74
C VAL A 534 2.37 5.00 -14.27
N PRO A 535 3.48 5.54 -14.80
CA PRO A 535 3.69 5.65 -16.25
C PRO A 535 3.65 4.28 -16.92
N LEU A 536 2.98 4.18 -18.07
CA LEU A 536 2.87 2.94 -18.85
C LEU A 536 4.03 2.73 -19.83
N ASP A 537 4.99 3.66 -19.91
CA ASP A 537 6.28 3.37 -20.54
C ASP A 537 6.95 2.21 -19.81
N PRO A 538 7.39 1.12 -20.50
CA PRO A 538 7.97 -0.05 -19.84
C PRO A 538 9.10 0.29 -18.88
N ARG A 539 10.08 1.11 -19.29
CA ARG A 539 11.28 1.41 -18.48
C ARG A 539 10.96 2.25 -17.25
N ARG A 540 9.95 3.12 -17.33
CA ARG A 540 9.44 3.88 -16.17
C ARG A 540 8.58 3.03 -15.24
N PHE A 541 7.77 2.12 -15.80
CA PHE A 541 6.91 1.21 -15.04
C PHE A 541 7.72 0.24 -14.18
N GLU A 542 8.76 -0.38 -14.75
CA GLU A 542 9.68 -1.30 -14.05
C GLU A 542 10.29 -0.68 -12.78
N ARG A 543 10.66 0.61 -12.86
CA ARG A 543 11.26 1.39 -11.77
C ARG A 543 10.26 1.86 -10.70
N GLN A 544 8.99 1.43 -10.78
CA GLN A 544 7.99 1.64 -9.71
C GLN A 544 7.67 0.34 -8.94
N LEU A 545 8.30 -0.78 -9.30
CA LEU A 545 8.10 -2.07 -8.64
C LEU A 545 8.95 -2.15 -7.35
N LEU A 546 8.30 -2.10 -6.19
CA LEU A 546 8.96 -2.24 -4.89
C LEU A 546 8.99 -3.69 -4.44
N TYR A 547 10.18 -4.26 -4.31
CA TYR A 547 10.36 -5.67 -4.00
C TYR A 547 10.27 -5.94 -2.50
N HIS A 548 9.31 -6.79 -2.12
CA HIS A 548 9.00 -7.17 -0.76
C HIS A 548 9.77 -8.45 -0.38
N VAL A 549 10.98 -8.29 0.17
CA VAL A 549 11.99 -9.35 0.26
C VAL A 549 11.64 -10.48 1.24
N SER A 550 10.67 -10.27 2.13
CA SER A 550 10.21 -11.31 3.06
C SER A 550 9.34 -12.38 2.40
N ASN A 551 8.79 -12.11 1.21
CA ASN A 551 7.95 -13.03 0.43
C ASN A 551 6.80 -13.70 1.25
N ASN A 552 6.33 -13.03 2.31
CA ASN A 552 5.37 -13.61 3.26
C ASN A 552 3.91 -13.58 2.77
N LYS A 553 3.59 -12.75 1.77
CA LYS A 553 2.22 -12.58 1.28
C LYS A 553 1.81 -13.78 0.44
N GLN A 554 2.71 -14.37 -0.35
CA GLN A 554 2.49 -15.64 -1.06
C GLN A 554 1.95 -16.77 -0.16
N ARG A 555 2.31 -16.77 1.14
CA ARG A 555 1.88 -17.76 2.13
C ARG A 555 0.63 -17.36 2.93
N SER A 556 0.35 -16.06 3.03
CA SER A 556 -0.68 -15.50 3.93
C SER A 556 -1.87 -14.85 3.22
N ALA A 557 -1.75 -14.51 1.94
CA ALA A 557 -2.83 -13.96 1.12
C ALA A 557 -3.47 -15.05 0.21
N PRO A 558 -4.79 -15.01 -0.06
CA PRO A 558 -5.43 -15.98 -0.95
C PRO A 558 -4.87 -15.92 -2.37
N ALA A 559 -4.54 -17.09 -2.95
CA ALA A 559 -3.94 -17.20 -4.29
C ALA A 559 -4.67 -16.40 -5.39
N LYS A 560 -6.00 -16.27 -5.31
CA LYS A 560 -6.81 -15.48 -6.26
C LYS A 560 -6.52 -13.98 -6.29
N LYS A 561 -5.78 -13.45 -5.31
CA LYS A 561 -5.30 -12.06 -5.30
C LYS A 561 -4.06 -11.87 -6.18
N PHE A 562 -3.31 -12.92 -6.48
CA PHE A 562 -2.05 -12.82 -7.18
C PHE A 562 -2.22 -12.81 -8.69
N ILE A 563 -1.53 -11.88 -9.34
CA ILE A 563 -1.34 -11.81 -10.78
C ILE A 563 0.14 -11.49 -11.06
N ARG A 564 0.68 -11.98 -12.17
CA ARG A 564 2.04 -11.60 -12.62
C ARG A 564 2.07 -10.13 -13.01
N VAL A 565 3.21 -9.47 -12.79
CA VAL A 565 3.40 -8.07 -13.20
C VAL A 565 3.23 -7.91 -14.71
N GLY A 566 3.81 -8.82 -15.51
CA GLY A 566 3.63 -8.81 -16.98
C GLY A 566 2.18 -8.97 -17.41
N ASP A 567 1.43 -9.90 -16.79
CA ASP A 567 -0.01 -10.06 -17.06
C ASP A 567 -0.79 -8.79 -16.70
N PHE A 568 -0.55 -8.20 -15.52
CA PHE A 568 -1.23 -6.96 -15.09
C PHE A 568 -0.89 -5.75 -15.97
N TYR A 569 0.38 -5.58 -16.36
CA TYR A 569 0.80 -4.54 -17.28
C TYR A 569 0.13 -4.71 -18.65
N GLY A 570 0.09 -5.93 -19.19
CA GLY A 570 -0.65 -6.22 -20.41
C GLY A 570 -2.15 -5.94 -20.29
N GLN A 571 -2.76 -6.16 -19.12
CA GLN A 571 -4.14 -5.75 -18.87
C GLN A 571 -4.30 -4.21 -18.92
N LEU A 572 -3.38 -3.44 -18.34
CA LEU A 572 -3.39 -1.98 -18.42
C LEU A 572 -3.23 -1.49 -19.87
N MET A 573 -2.35 -2.13 -20.66
CA MET A 573 -2.18 -1.83 -22.08
C MET A 573 -3.45 -2.14 -22.91
N ARG A 574 -4.19 -3.22 -22.59
CA ARG A 574 -5.51 -3.48 -23.19
C ARG A 574 -6.56 -2.44 -22.81
N VAL A 575 -6.47 -1.84 -21.62
CA VAL A 575 -7.37 -0.73 -21.23
C VAL A 575 -6.99 0.55 -21.97
N LYS A 576 -5.69 0.81 -22.19
CA LYS A 576 -5.18 1.90 -23.04
C LYS A 576 -5.69 1.78 -24.47
N GLU A 577 -5.57 0.62 -25.12
CA GLU A 577 -6.06 0.38 -26.49
C GLU A 577 -7.55 0.75 -26.64
N LYS A 578 -8.38 0.32 -25.69
CA LYS A 578 -9.81 0.64 -25.67
C LYS A 578 -10.10 2.13 -25.45
N ALA A 579 -9.24 2.83 -24.70
CA ALA A 579 -9.33 4.27 -24.52
C ALA A 579 -8.98 5.01 -25.82
N GLU A 580 -7.90 4.60 -26.51
CA GLU A 580 -7.51 5.14 -27.82
C GLU A 580 -8.59 4.88 -28.89
N ASP A 581 -9.22 3.70 -28.88
CA ASP A 581 -10.32 3.39 -29.81
C ASP A 581 -11.58 4.21 -29.55
N LEU A 582 -11.85 4.62 -28.30
CA LEU A 582 -12.94 5.56 -28.00
C LEU A 582 -12.65 6.94 -28.60
N LEU A 583 -11.41 7.42 -28.52
CA LEU A 583 -11.01 8.71 -29.11
C LEU A 583 -11.16 8.69 -30.64
N LYS A 584 -10.71 7.61 -31.30
CA LYS A 584 -10.88 7.42 -32.76
C LYS A 584 -12.35 7.39 -33.19
N GLN A 585 -13.26 6.94 -32.33
CA GLN A 585 -14.69 6.93 -32.62
C GLN A 585 -15.31 8.33 -32.55
N SER A 586 -14.85 9.21 -31.65
CA SER A 586 -15.35 10.60 -31.55
C SER A 586 -14.96 11.53 -32.70
N VAL A 587 -14.11 11.08 -33.64
CA VAL A 587 -13.69 11.84 -34.85
C VAL A 587 -14.56 11.49 -36.07
N ARG A 588 -15.44 10.48 -35.97
CA ARG A 588 -16.30 10.00 -37.08
C ARG A 588 -17.75 10.43 -36.90
#